data_AF-A0A382K5C1-F1
#
_entry.id   AF-A0A382K5C1-F1
#
_cell.length_a   1.000
_cell.length_b   1.000
_cell.length_c   1.000
_cell.angle_alpha   90.00
_cell.angle_beta   90.00
_cell.angle_gamma   90.00
#
_symmetry.space_group_name_H-M   'P 1'
#
loop_
_entity.id
_entity.type
_entity.pdbx_description
1 polymer ?
#
loop_
_entity_poly.entity_id
_entity_poly.type
_entity_poly.pdbx_seq_one_letter_code
_entity_poly.pdbx_strand_id
1 'polypeptide(L)'
;MKNCGIRTRQMSKPETLELGKILCDTSYLGWLINYAQLTNMIAIQYNVNYDEMWTFADEIHKFLGNRPKMYPGFIGGHCVIPNLDLMRNQTLDLIKKMNTQYSKKVKNSKTIHKKYTK
;
A
#
# COMPACT_ATOMS: atom_id res chain seq x y z
N MET A 1 -25.45 3.39 19.74
CA MET A 1 -24.79 4.08 18.61
C MET A 1 -25.56 5.31 18.12
N LYS A 2 -26.75 5.16 17.52
CA LYS A 2 -27.55 6.34 17.08
C LYS A 2 -27.87 7.32 18.20
N ASN A 3 -28.27 6.80 19.37
CA ASN A 3 -28.55 7.64 20.56
C ASN A 3 -27.30 8.31 21.16
N CYS A 4 -26.10 7.91 20.70
CA CYS A 4 -24.83 8.52 21.10
C CYS A 4 -24.30 9.48 20.01
N GLY A 5 -25.13 9.85 19.01
CA GLY A 5 -24.72 10.71 17.89
C GLY A 5 -23.84 10.04 16.84
N ILE A 6 -23.59 8.73 16.94
CA ILE A 6 -22.71 8.01 16.01
C ILE A 6 -23.48 7.72 14.71
N ARG A 7 -22.99 8.28 13.60
CA ARG A 7 -23.51 8.01 12.26
C ARG A 7 -22.98 6.67 11.76
N THR A 8 -23.89 5.76 11.42
CA THR A 8 -23.57 4.42 10.92
C THR A 8 -24.07 4.23 9.50
N ARG A 9 -23.30 3.54 8.66
CA ARG A 9 -23.71 3.12 7.31
C ARG A 9 -23.76 1.60 7.24
N GLN A 10 -24.89 1.05 6.77
CA GLN A 10 -25.00 -0.37 6.49
C GLN A 10 -24.33 -0.68 5.14
N MET A 11 -23.52 -1.74 5.09
CA MET A 11 -22.96 -2.26 3.83
C MET A 11 -24.02 -3.06 3.08
N SER A 12 -23.90 -3.14 1.76
CA SER A 12 -24.89 -3.82 0.92
C SER A 12 -24.93 -5.35 1.12
N LYS A 13 -23.84 -5.96 1.60
CA LYS A 13 -23.74 -7.39 1.88
C LYS A 13 -22.90 -7.63 3.16
N PRO A 14 -23.23 -8.64 3.99
CA PRO A 14 -22.41 -9.01 5.15
C PRO A 14 -20.94 -9.26 4.80
N GLU A 15 -20.66 -9.95 3.70
CA GLU A 15 -19.30 -10.26 3.25
C GLU A 15 -18.51 -8.99 2.91
N THR A 16 -19.18 -7.94 2.43
CA THR A 16 -18.51 -6.65 2.18
C THR A 16 -18.08 -5.98 3.48
N LEU A 17 -18.88 -6.10 4.54
CA LEU A 17 -18.53 -5.57 5.85
C LEU A 17 -17.36 -6.36 6.46
N GLU A 18 -17.42 -7.69 6.41
CA GLU A 18 -16.37 -8.55 6.95
C GLU A 18 -15.04 -8.38 6.22
N LEU A 19 -15.05 -8.39 4.88
CA LEU A 19 -13.86 -8.12 4.08
C LEU A 19 -13.35 -6.70 4.29
N GLY A 20 -14.25 -5.72 4.47
CA GLY A 20 -13.87 -4.35 4.83
C GLY A 20 -13.08 -4.30 6.13
N LYS A 21 -13.56 -4.99 7.18
CA LYS A 21 -12.86 -5.05 8.47
C LYS A 21 -11.53 -5.79 8.38
N ILE A 22 -11.50 -6.96 7.72
CA ILE A 22 -10.30 -7.78 7.67
C ILE A 22 -9.24 -7.16 6.74
N LEU A 23 -9.62 -6.81 5.51
CA LEU A 23 -8.68 -6.40 4.46
C LEU A 23 -8.37 -4.91 4.48
N CYS A 24 -9.38 -4.05 4.65
CA CYS A 24 -9.20 -2.60 4.52
C CYS A 24 -8.86 -1.89 5.82
N ASP A 25 -9.19 -2.48 6.98
CA ASP A 25 -8.90 -1.92 8.30
C ASP A 25 -7.71 -2.66 8.93
N THR A 26 -7.91 -3.88 9.44
CA THR A 26 -6.90 -4.57 10.24
C THR A 26 -5.65 -4.97 9.43
N SER A 27 -5.81 -5.69 8.32
CA SER A 27 -4.66 -6.17 7.55
C SER A 27 -3.92 -5.05 6.85
N TYR A 28 -4.64 -4.01 6.41
CA TYR A 28 -4.03 -2.82 5.80
C TYR A 28 -3.14 -2.09 6.80
N LEU A 29 -3.64 -1.83 8.02
CA LEU A 29 -2.84 -1.25 9.09
C LEU A 29 -1.61 -2.11 9.40
N GLY A 30 -1.77 -3.44 9.46
CA GLY A 30 -0.66 -4.37 9.66
C GLY A 30 0.42 -4.23 8.58
N TRP A 31 0.05 -4.09 7.31
CA TRP A 31 1.00 -3.84 6.22
C TRP A 31 1.75 -2.51 6.36
N LEU A 32 1.07 -1.44 6.79
CA LEU A 32 1.69 -0.14 7.03
C LEU A 32 2.72 -0.21 8.16
N ILE A 33 2.34 -0.82 9.29
CA ILE A 33 3.23 -1.02 10.45
C ILE A 33 4.44 -1.88 10.06
N ASN A 34 4.21 -3.00 9.36
CA ASN A 34 5.30 -3.86 8.90
C ASN A 34 6.26 -3.13 7.96
N TYR A 35 5.76 -2.24 7.10
CA TYR A 35 6.62 -1.44 6.22
C TYR A 35 7.45 -0.42 7.02
N ALA A 36 6.87 0.20 8.06
CA ALA A 36 7.60 1.06 8.98
C ALA A 36 8.69 0.29 9.72
N GLN A 37 8.40 -0.92 10.22
CA GLN A 37 9.39 -1.79 10.86
C GLN A 37 10.52 -2.19 9.91
N LEU A 38 10.19 -2.60 8.68
CA LEU A 38 11.16 -2.97 7.66
C LEU A 38 12.11 -1.81 7.34
N THR A 39 11.56 -0.62 7.10
CA THR A 39 12.36 0.57 6.78
C THR A 39 13.18 1.06 7.96
N ASN A 40 12.70 0.90 9.20
CA ASN A 40 13.47 1.19 10.40
C ASN A 40 14.66 0.24 10.56
N MET A 41 14.48 -1.06 10.34
CA MET A 41 15.59 -2.02 10.35
C MET A 41 16.66 -1.67 9.31
N ILE A 42 16.25 -1.23 8.11
CA ILE A 42 17.16 -0.74 7.08
C ILE A 42 17.86 0.55 7.54
N ALA A 43 17.13 1.51 8.11
CA ALA A 43 17.72 2.75 8.60
C ALA A 43 18.82 2.49 9.65
N ILE A 44 18.54 1.58 10.59
CA ILE A 44 19.53 1.11 11.59
C ILE A 44 20.73 0.45 10.92
N GLN A 45 20.50 -0.45 9.95
CA GLN A 45 21.58 -1.14 9.24
C GLN A 45 22.55 -0.18 8.54
N TYR A 46 22.02 0.90 7.94
CA TYR A 46 22.81 1.91 7.25
C TYR A 46 23.23 3.09 8.14
N ASN A 47 22.87 3.07 9.43
CA ASN A 47 23.11 4.15 10.39
C ASN A 47 22.64 5.53 9.88
N VAL A 48 21.42 5.58 9.33
CA VAL A 48 20.78 6.82 8.84
C VAL A 48 19.63 7.23 9.76
N ASN A 49 19.30 8.52 9.77
CA ASN A 49 18.17 9.03 10.52
C ASN A 49 16.85 8.60 9.85
N TYR A 50 16.05 7.82 10.57
CA TYR A 50 14.77 7.30 10.09
C TYR A 50 13.77 8.41 9.74
N ASP A 51 13.61 9.39 10.62
CA ASP A 51 12.63 10.47 10.44
C ASP A 51 13.06 11.39 9.27
N GLU A 52 14.36 11.69 9.16
CA GLU A 52 14.91 12.45 8.04
C GLU A 52 14.65 11.74 6.70
N MET A 53 14.91 10.43 6.61
CA MET A 53 14.63 9.62 5.42
C MET A 53 13.16 9.72 4.98
N TRP A 54 12.23 9.77 5.94
CA TRP A 54 10.80 9.85 5.66
C TRP A 54 10.33 11.24 5.21
N THR A 55 11.09 12.32 5.46
CA THR A 55 10.73 13.67 4.97
C THR A 55 10.57 13.73 3.45
N PHE A 56 11.32 12.89 2.72
CA PHE A 56 11.18 12.77 1.27
C PHE A 56 9.78 12.30 0.84
N ALA A 57 9.18 11.38 1.60
CA ALA A 57 7.83 10.91 1.33
C ALA A 57 6.77 11.96 1.71
N ASP A 58 7.02 12.73 2.78
CA ASP A 58 6.12 13.80 3.24
C ASP A 58 6.00 14.92 2.20
N GLU A 59 7.13 15.34 1.61
CA GLU A 59 7.13 16.34 0.55
C GLU A 59 6.33 15.86 -0.66
N ILE A 60 6.60 14.64 -1.13
CA ILE A 60 5.87 14.05 -2.26
C ILE A 60 4.38 13.97 -1.95
N HIS A 61 4.00 13.54 -0.75
CA HIS A 61 2.59 13.46 -0.37
C HIS A 61 1.93 14.83 -0.33
N LYS A 62 2.61 15.84 0.25
CA LYS A 62 2.13 17.21 0.33
C LYS A 62 1.84 17.81 -1.05
N PHE A 63 2.70 17.57 -2.03
CA PHE A 63 2.56 18.17 -3.36
C PHE A 63 1.74 17.33 -4.35
N LEU A 64 1.81 16.00 -4.29
CA LEU A 64 1.15 15.12 -5.27
C LEU A 64 -0.10 14.41 -4.73
N GLY A 65 -0.31 14.38 -3.42
CA GLY A 65 -1.42 13.66 -2.78
C GLY A 65 -1.46 12.17 -3.11
N ASN A 66 -0.38 11.59 -3.63
CA ASN A 66 -0.33 10.28 -4.30
C ASN A 66 -0.03 9.10 -3.35
N ARG A 67 -0.27 9.29 -2.04
CA ARG A 67 -0.28 8.22 -1.04
C ARG A 67 -1.67 8.03 -0.36
N PRO A 68 -2.82 8.08 -1.07
CA PRO A 68 -4.14 7.87 -0.48
C PRO A 68 -4.52 6.36 -0.53
N LYS A 69 -5.81 6.04 -0.39
CA LYS A 69 -6.33 4.70 -0.69
C LYS A 69 -5.86 4.24 -2.08
N MET A 70 -5.08 3.16 -2.10
CA MET A 70 -4.56 2.58 -3.33
C MET A 70 -5.62 1.75 -4.06
N TYR A 71 -5.56 1.74 -5.38
CA TYR A 71 -6.45 0.96 -6.23
C TYR A 71 -5.72 -0.22 -6.88
N PRO A 72 -6.43 -1.33 -7.20
CA PRO A 72 -5.84 -2.44 -7.92
C PRO A 72 -5.24 -1.99 -9.26
N GLY A 73 -4.04 -2.47 -9.55
CA GLY A 73 -3.32 -2.18 -10.79
C GLY A 73 -1.95 -2.86 -10.81
N PHE A 74 -1.48 -3.21 -12.00
CA PHE A 74 -0.12 -3.68 -12.20
C PHE A 74 0.88 -2.55 -11.94
N ILE A 75 1.90 -2.81 -11.13
CA ILE A 75 3.02 -1.89 -10.92
C ILE A 75 3.95 -1.99 -12.14
N GLY A 76 3.80 -1.04 -13.07
CA GLY A 76 4.67 -0.89 -14.23
C GLY A 76 5.71 0.23 -14.06
N GLY A 77 6.22 0.74 -15.18
CA GLY A 77 7.19 1.84 -15.20
C GLY A 77 8.61 1.40 -14.85
N HIS A 78 9.51 2.37 -14.68
CA HIS A 78 10.95 2.15 -14.49
C HIS A 78 11.46 2.39 -13.06
N CYS A 79 10.61 2.89 -12.14
CA CYS A 79 11.07 3.22 -10.78
C CYS A 79 10.85 2.06 -9.81
N VAL A 80 9.60 1.68 -9.58
CA VAL A 80 9.25 0.86 -8.40
C VAL A 80 9.94 -0.49 -8.44
N ILE A 81 9.73 -1.31 -9.49
CA ILE A 81 10.30 -2.66 -9.55
C ILE A 81 11.83 -2.63 -9.65
N PRO A 82 12.46 -1.81 -10.53
CA PRO A 82 13.92 -1.77 -10.61
C PRO A 82 14.60 -1.28 -9.33
N ASN A 83 14.02 -0.33 -8.60
CA ASN A 83 14.61 0.18 -7.36
C ASN A 83 14.64 -0.88 -6.24
N LEU A 84 13.74 -1.87 -6.25
CA LEU A 84 13.79 -2.97 -5.28
C LEU A 84 15.07 -3.81 -5.45
N ASP A 85 15.51 -4.01 -6.69
CA ASP A 85 16.70 -4.80 -7.01
C ASP A 85 18.00 -4.14 -6.47
N LEU A 86 17.98 -2.83 -6.19
CA LEU A 86 19.10 -2.09 -5.59
C LEU A 86 19.29 -2.45 -4.10
N MET A 87 18.20 -2.71 -3.38
CA MET A 87 18.25 -2.99 -1.95
C MET A 87 18.62 -4.44 -1.62
N ARG A 88 18.49 -5.35 -2.61
CA ARG A 88 18.72 -6.81 -2.45
C ARG A 88 18.08 -7.40 -1.19
N ASN A 89 16.89 -6.89 -0.83
CA ASN A 89 16.17 -7.27 0.38
C ASN A 89 15.01 -8.21 0.03
N GLN A 90 15.04 -9.44 0.57
CA GLN A 90 14.07 -10.48 0.25
C GLN A 90 12.62 -10.10 0.59
N THR A 91 12.42 -9.28 1.62
CA THR A 91 11.08 -8.80 2.02
C THR A 91 10.56 -7.76 1.03
N LEU A 92 11.42 -6.86 0.56
CA LEU A 92 11.08 -5.92 -0.52
C LEU A 92 10.78 -6.65 -1.84
N ASP A 93 11.47 -7.76 -2.12
CA ASP A 93 11.21 -8.60 -3.31
C ASP A 93 9.80 -9.23 -3.32
N LEU A 94 9.12 -9.32 -2.17
CA LEU A 94 7.73 -9.76 -2.12
C LEU A 94 6.83 -8.86 -2.96
N ILE A 95 7.12 -7.55 -3.05
CA ILE A 95 6.37 -6.61 -3.90
C ILE A 95 6.43 -7.06 -5.36
N LYS A 96 7.62 -7.42 -5.85
CA LYS A 96 7.85 -7.92 -7.22
C LYS A 96 7.10 -9.24 -7.45
N LYS A 97 7.22 -10.18 -6.52
CA LYS A 97 6.52 -11.49 -6.59
C LYS A 97 5.01 -11.31 -6.64
N MET A 98 4.43 -10.49 -5.76
CA MET A 98 3.01 -10.19 -5.73
C MET A 98 2.53 -9.52 -7.03
N ASN A 99 3.31 -8.58 -7.57
CA ASN A 99 2.97 -7.90 -8.82
C ASN A 99 2.94 -8.87 -10.01
N THR A 100 3.91 -9.78 -10.12
CA THR A 100 3.92 -10.84 -11.16
C THR A 100 2.76 -11.82 -10.97
N GLN A 101 2.46 -12.24 -9.74
CA GLN A 101 1.31 -13.11 -9.48
C GLN A 101 -0.01 -12.43 -9.85
N TYR A 102 -0.15 -11.14 -9.53
CA TYR A 102 -1.32 -10.34 -9.87
C TYR A 102 -1.51 -10.25 -11.39
N SER A 103 -0.44 -10.00 -12.16
CA SER A 103 -0.52 -9.93 -13.61
C SER A 103 -0.94 -11.24 -14.27
N LYS A 104 -0.55 -12.38 -13.67
CA LYS A 104 -0.95 -13.72 -14.14
C LYS A 104 -2.42 -14.02 -13.82
N LYS A 105 -2.91 -13.60 -12.66
CA LYS A 105 -4.30 -13.87 -12.23
C LYS A 105 -5.32 -12.91 -12.84
N VAL A 106 -4.95 -11.66 -13.08
CA VAL A 106 -5.86 -10.61 -13.57
C VAL A 106 -5.49 -10.22 -15.00
N LYS A 107 -6.30 -10.68 -15.97
CA LYS A 107 -6.06 -10.50 -17.42
C LYS A 107 -5.87 -9.04 -17.83
N ASN A 108 -6.68 -8.13 -17.28
CA ASN A 108 -6.62 -6.69 -17.54
C ASN A 108 -5.83 -5.92 -16.46
N SER A 109 -4.94 -6.58 -15.72
CA SER A 109 -4.15 -6.00 -14.62
C SER A 109 -3.44 -4.68 -14.98
N LYS A 110 -2.98 -4.53 -16.23
CA LYS A 110 -2.31 -3.31 -16.71
C LYS A 110 -3.25 -2.14 -16.96
N THR A 111 -4.54 -2.38 -17.19
CA THR A 111 -5.52 -1.35 -17.55
C THR A 111 -6.63 -1.16 -16.53
N ILE A 112 -6.76 -2.06 -15.54
CA ILE A 112 -7.81 -2.03 -14.51
C ILE A 112 -7.80 -0.74 -13.68
N HIS A 113 -6.65 -0.09 -13.52
CA HIS A 113 -6.54 1.17 -12.79
C HIS A 113 -7.34 2.31 -13.45
N LYS A 114 -7.56 2.25 -14.77
CA LYS A 114 -8.26 3.29 -15.55
C LYS A 114 -9.70 3.54 -15.09
N LYS A 115 -10.33 2.57 -14.42
CA LYS A 115 -11.70 2.72 -13.89
C LYS A 115 -11.77 3.58 -12.61
N TYR A 116 -10.62 3.90 -12.02
CA TYR A 116 -10.51 4.65 -10.77
C TYR A 116 -9.94 6.07 -10.98
N THR A 117 -9.19 6.27 -12.06
CA THR A 117 -8.84 7.61 -12.56
C THR A 117 -10.07 8.20 -13.25
N LYS A 118 -10.72 9.15 -12.58
CA LYS A 118 -11.66 10.08 -13.22
C LYS A 118 -10.88 11.18 -13.91
#